data_AF-A0A368F4B9-F1
#
_entry.id   AF-A0A368F4B9-F1
#
_cell.length_a   1.000
_cell.length_b   1.000
_cell.length_c   1.000
_cell.angle_alpha   90.00
_cell.angle_beta   90.00
_cell.angle_gamma   90.00
#
_symmetry.space_group_name_H-M   'P 1'
#
loop_
_entity.id
_entity.type
_entity.pdbx_description
1 polymer ?
#
loop_
_entity_poly.entity_id
_entity_poly.type
_entity_poly.pdbx_seq_one_letter_code
_entity_poly.pdbx_strand_id
1 'polypeptide(L)'
;QDLRAQFFSFFYFAINGGSLFAIILTPILRGRVSCFDSQYCFPLAFGVPGVLMVVALLFFLAGWKWYKKCPPSRENVAGAVVRCMWTAGKRSLAGRSSKPVAHWLDRAAPEHSPEMIQAVKSFVNVAVIFGPLVFFWALFDQQGSTWVLQARRLDGRIGWITVLPEQINILNPLIVIIMVPVFEAFIYPMARKIFHVTPLRKMALGGLLTATAFIMAGLLQLEVNKSLESPPVSGRVYLQRIGNASNVHSFQQLGNPGTVIGDLPSGRTEVDAGVYSIEAGGV
;
A
#
# COMPACT_ATOMS: atom_id res chain seq x y z
N GLN A 1 -18.27 1.69 30.99
CA GLN A 1 -18.05 1.58 29.53
C GLN A 1 -16.56 1.38 29.21
N ASP A 2 -15.70 1.35 30.22
CA ASP A 2 -14.25 1.49 30.11
C ASP A 2 -13.54 0.22 29.68
N LEU A 3 -14.01 -0.97 30.08
CA LEU A 3 -13.35 -2.24 29.74
C LEU A 3 -13.35 -2.53 28.23
N ARG A 4 -14.42 -2.14 27.51
CA ARG A 4 -14.49 -2.28 26.05
C ARG A 4 -13.53 -1.33 25.35
N ALA A 5 -13.49 -0.06 25.78
CA ALA A 5 -12.56 0.92 25.24
C ALA A 5 -11.11 0.50 25.51
N GLN A 6 -10.81 0.03 26.73
CA GLN A 6 -9.50 -0.48 27.11
C GLN A 6 -9.10 -1.70 26.26
N PHE A 7 -10.00 -2.66 26.05
CA PHE A 7 -9.76 -3.79 25.16
C PHE A 7 -9.40 -3.34 23.75
N PHE A 8 -10.15 -2.41 23.15
CA PHE A 8 -9.85 -1.89 21.82
C PHE A 8 -8.53 -1.12 21.75
N SER A 9 -8.14 -0.43 22.82
CA SER A 9 -6.83 0.22 22.91
C SER A 9 -5.68 -0.80 22.95
N PHE A 10 -5.79 -1.87 23.75
CA PHE A 10 -4.80 -2.95 23.76
C PHE A 10 -4.75 -3.67 22.41
N PHE A 11 -5.90 -3.92 21.78
CA PHE A 11 -5.98 -4.51 20.46
C PHE A 11 -5.30 -3.64 19.39
N TYR A 12 -5.49 -2.32 19.46
CA TYR A 12 -4.84 -1.37 18.57
C TYR A 12 -3.31 -1.37 18.75
N PHE A 13 -2.83 -1.42 20.00
CA PHE A 13 -1.40 -1.54 20.29
C PHE A 13 -0.83 -2.86 19.76
N ALA A 14 -1.55 -3.97 19.94
CA ALA A 14 -1.15 -5.29 19.44
C ALA A 14 -1.07 -5.34 17.91
N ILE A 15 -2.00 -4.70 17.18
CA ILE A 15 -1.94 -4.61 15.72
C ILE A 15 -0.69 -3.86 15.26
N ASN A 16 -0.45 -2.66 15.81
CA ASN A 16 0.68 -1.84 15.39
C ASN A 16 2.03 -2.48 15.79
N GLY A 17 2.11 -3.05 17.00
CA GLY A 17 3.30 -3.78 17.45
C GLY A 17 3.55 -5.05 16.65
N GLY A 18 2.51 -5.82 16.35
CA GLY A 18 2.61 -7.01 15.50
C GLY A 18 3.02 -6.68 14.06
N SER A 19 2.47 -5.60 13.49
CA SER A 19 2.86 -5.10 12.17
C SER A 19 4.33 -4.67 12.13
N LEU A 20 4.80 -3.91 13.14
CA LEU A 20 6.19 -3.50 13.28
C LEU A 20 7.13 -4.71 13.27
N PHE A 21 6.82 -5.72 14.10
CA PHE A 21 7.61 -6.94 14.21
C PHE A 21 7.63 -7.73 12.88
N ALA A 22 6.48 -7.86 12.22
CA ALA A 22 6.36 -8.57 10.95
C ALA A 22 7.18 -7.89 9.84
N ILE A 23 7.12 -6.56 9.70
CA ILE A 23 7.86 -5.83 8.67
C ILE A 23 9.37 -5.93 8.87
N ILE A 24 9.85 -6.02 10.11
CA ILE A 24 11.27 -6.24 10.41
C ILE A 24 11.67 -7.68 10.10
N LEU A 25 10.93 -8.65 10.63
CA LEU A 25 11.34 -10.04 10.66
C LEU A 25 11.20 -10.70 9.29
N THR A 26 10.12 -10.46 8.56
CA THR A 26 9.83 -11.17 7.30
C THR A 26 10.92 -11.00 6.23
N PRO A 27 11.43 -9.79 5.94
CA PRO A 27 12.53 -9.61 4.99
C PRO A 27 13.84 -10.25 5.46
N ILE A 28 14.10 -10.29 6.78
CA ILE A 28 15.30 -10.94 7.36
C ILE A 28 15.20 -12.45 7.18
N LEU A 29 14.06 -13.06 7.50
CA LEU A 29 13.83 -14.49 7.29
C LEU A 29 13.97 -14.88 5.82
N ARG A 30 13.48 -14.03 4.90
CA ARG A 30 13.64 -14.27 3.46
C ARG A 30 15.08 -14.15 2.99
N GLY A 31 15.80 -13.12 3.43
CA GLY A 31 17.08 -12.70 2.84
C GLY A 31 18.35 -13.17 3.57
N ARG A 32 18.24 -13.66 4.81
CA ARG A 32 19.40 -14.14 5.60
C ARG A 32 19.41 -15.64 5.86
N VAL A 33 18.35 -16.35 5.49
CA VAL A 33 18.26 -17.80 5.59
C VAL A 33 18.19 -18.34 4.16
N SER A 34 19.09 -19.27 3.83
CA SER A 34 19.07 -19.99 2.56
C SER A 34 18.25 -21.26 2.73
N CYS A 35 17.38 -21.56 1.78
CA CYS A 35 16.55 -22.77 1.78
C CYS A 35 16.53 -23.37 0.38
N PHE A 36 16.54 -24.71 0.30
CA PHE A 36 16.41 -25.46 -0.98
C PHE A 36 17.39 -24.97 -2.06
N ASP A 37 18.66 -24.81 -1.69
CA ASP A 37 19.74 -24.34 -2.57
C ASP A 37 19.51 -22.96 -3.24
N SER A 38 18.54 -22.19 -2.74
CA SER A 38 18.29 -20.81 -3.14
C SER A 38 18.83 -19.82 -2.10
N GLN A 39 19.36 -18.69 -2.59
CA GLN A 39 19.80 -17.56 -1.78
C GLN A 39 18.66 -16.86 -1.04
N TYR A 40 17.40 -17.16 -1.38
CA TYR A 40 16.21 -16.58 -0.75
C TYR A 40 15.26 -17.67 -0.23
N CYS A 41 14.90 -17.60 1.05
CA CYS A 41 13.96 -18.53 1.66
C CYS A 41 12.52 -17.97 1.72
N PHE A 42 11.82 -18.02 0.59
CA PHE A 42 10.39 -17.70 0.54
C PHE A 42 9.49 -18.65 1.36
N PRO A 43 9.73 -19.97 1.41
CA PRO A 43 8.90 -20.88 2.20
C PRO A 43 8.85 -20.51 3.69
N LEU A 44 9.96 -20.07 4.27
CA LEU A 44 10.00 -19.62 5.67
C LEU A 44 9.26 -18.30 5.87
N ALA A 45 9.49 -17.34 4.95
CA ALA A 45 8.85 -16.01 5.02
C ALA A 45 7.32 -16.07 4.95
N PHE A 46 6.75 -16.99 4.15
CA PHE A 46 5.31 -17.21 4.06
C PHE A 46 4.78 -18.25 5.06
N GLY A 47 5.59 -19.25 5.40
CA GLY A 47 5.23 -20.32 6.32
C GLY A 47 5.01 -19.84 7.75
N VAL A 48 5.86 -18.93 8.24
CA VAL A 48 5.73 -18.37 9.61
C VAL A 48 4.36 -17.71 9.83
N PRO A 49 3.90 -16.74 8.99
CA PRO A 49 2.53 -16.21 9.10
C PRO A 49 1.44 -17.28 8.97
N GLY A 50 1.63 -18.29 8.11
CA GLY A 50 0.68 -19.38 7.93
C GLY A 50 0.49 -20.20 9.21
N VAL A 51 1.57 -20.58 9.88
CA VAL A 51 1.52 -21.31 11.16
C VAL A 51 0.89 -20.43 12.25
N LEU A 52 1.25 -19.15 12.33
CA LEU A 52 0.65 -18.22 13.29
C LEU A 52 -0.87 -18.07 13.07
N MET A 53 -1.34 -18.09 11.82
CA MET A 53 -2.77 -18.06 11.48
C MET A 53 -3.49 -19.33 11.96
N VAL A 54 -2.88 -20.50 11.78
CA VAL A 54 -3.43 -21.77 12.30
C VAL A 54 -3.53 -21.73 13.83
N VAL A 55 -2.48 -21.27 14.51
CA VAL A 55 -2.49 -21.10 15.96
C VAL A 55 -3.60 -20.14 16.41
N ALA A 56 -3.75 -18.99 15.73
CA ALA A 56 -4.81 -18.04 16.02
C ALA A 56 -6.22 -18.65 15.85
N LEU A 57 -6.43 -19.47 14.82
CA LEU A 57 -7.68 -20.20 14.61
C LEU A 57 -7.95 -21.19 15.75
N LEU A 58 -6.94 -21.93 16.22
CA LEU A 58 -7.10 -22.86 17.35
C LEU A 58 -7.52 -22.13 18.63
N PHE A 59 -6.92 -20.97 18.92
CA PHE A 59 -7.35 -20.12 20.05
C PHE A 59 -8.79 -19.62 19.88
N PHE A 60 -9.17 -19.20 18.67
CA PHE A 60 -10.53 -18.77 18.38
C PHE A 60 -11.55 -19.89 18.59
N LEU A 61 -11.26 -21.09 18.10
CA LEU A 61 -12.13 -22.26 18.25
C LEU A 61 -12.22 -22.73 19.71
N ALA A 62 -11.13 -22.64 20.49
CA ALA A 62 -11.15 -22.94 21.91
C ALA A 62 -12.11 -22.02 22.68
N GLY A 63 -12.25 -20.76 22.25
CA GLY A 63 -13.16 -19.77 22.83
C GLY A 63 -14.63 -19.92 22.44
N TRP A 64 -14.97 -20.86 21.53
CA TRP A 64 -16.30 -20.96 20.92
C TRP A 64 -17.46 -21.06 21.92
N LYS A 65 -17.25 -21.74 23.06
CA LYS A 65 -18.27 -21.90 24.11
C LYS A 65 -18.54 -20.61 24.89
N TRP A 66 -17.58 -19.68 24.93
CA TRP A 66 -17.68 -18.43 25.68
C TRP A 66 -18.19 -17.25 24.84
N TYR A 67 -18.34 -17.43 23.53
CA TYR A 67 -18.81 -16.37 22.65
C TYR A 67 -20.32 -16.14 22.77
N LYS A 68 -20.70 -14.88 22.98
CA LYS A 68 -22.09 -14.43 22.91
C LYS A 68 -22.52 -14.35 21.45
N LYS A 69 -23.31 -15.34 21.01
CA LYS A 69 -23.86 -15.39 19.65
C LYS A 69 -25.06 -14.45 19.55
N CYS A 70 -24.88 -13.31 18.90
CA CYS A 70 -25.99 -12.41 18.59
C CYS A 70 -26.81 -13.01 17.44
N PRO A 71 -28.15 -13.01 17.51
CA PRO A 71 -28.98 -13.46 16.40
C PRO A 71 -28.72 -12.56 15.17
N PRO A 72 -28.83 -13.10 13.94
CA PRO A 72 -28.66 -12.30 12.74
C PRO A 72 -29.71 -11.19 12.73
N SER A 73 -29.31 -9.99 12.30
CA SER A 73 -30.25 -8.88 12.06
C SER A 73 -31.35 -9.36 11.11
N ARG A 74 -32.61 -9.28 11.53
CA ARG A 74 -33.78 -9.82 10.79
C ARG A 74 -33.99 -9.17 9.42
N GLU A 75 -33.37 -8.02 9.16
CA GLU A 75 -33.58 -7.25 7.95
C GLU A 75 -32.28 -7.07 7.17
N ASN A 76 -32.34 -7.34 5.86
CA ASN A 76 -31.26 -7.06 4.92
C ASN A 76 -31.17 -5.56 4.68
N VAL A 77 -30.55 -4.83 5.61
CA VAL A 77 -30.39 -3.36 5.54
C VAL A 77 -29.77 -2.94 4.21
N ALA A 78 -28.73 -3.63 3.75
CA ALA A 78 -28.10 -3.34 2.45
C ALA A 78 -29.09 -3.51 1.28
N GLY A 79 -29.89 -4.58 1.28
CA GLY A 79 -30.91 -4.82 0.26
C GLY A 79 -32.02 -3.77 0.27
N ALA A 80 -32.42 -3.32 1.46
CA ALA A 80 -33.43 -2.27 1.63
C ALA A 80 -32.94 -0.92 1.10
N VAL A 81 -31.69 -0.55 1.40
CA VAL A 81 -31.04 0.66 0.88
C VAL A 81 -30.95 0.62 -0.65
N VAL A 82 -30.47 -0.49 -1.23
CA VAL A 82 -30.35 -0.64 -2.69
C VAL A 82 -31.72 -0.57 -3.36
N ARG A 83 -32.75 -1.22 -2.81
CA ARG A 83 -34.11 -1.16 -3.34
C ARG A 83 -34.68 0.27 -3.29
N CYS A 84 -34.49 0.98 -2.18
CA CYS A 84 -34.91 2.37 -2.04
C CYS A 84 -34.22 3.29 -3.06
N MET A 85 -32.90 3.16 -3.23
CA MET A 85 -32.13 3.91 -4.23
C MET A 85 -32.56 3.58 -5.66
N TRP A 86 -32.83 2.30 -5.96
CA TRP A 86 -33.30 1.84 -7.26
C TRP A 86 -34.69 2.40 -7.60
N THR A 87 -35.65 2.31 -6.68
CA THR A 87 -37.00 2.86 -6.85
C THR A 87 -36.95 4.37 -7.03
N ALA A 88 -36.16 5.08 -6.22
CA ALA A 88 -35.94 6.52 -6.37
C ALA A 88 -35.34 6.88 -7.73
N GLY A 89 -34.28 6.18 -8.15
CA GLY A 89 -33.57 6.40 -9.41
C GLY A 89 -34.45 6.12 -10.63
N LYS A 90 -35.14 4.97 -10.66
CA LYS A 90 -36.07 4.59 -11.73
C LYS A 90 -37.19 5.62 -11.91
N ARG A 91 -37.77 6.12 -10.82
CA ARG A 91 -38.82 7.14 -10.87
C ARG A 91 -38.31 8.53 -11.24
N SER A 92 -37.06 8.83 -10.89
CA SER A 92 -36.39 10.07 -11.31
C SER A 92 -36.09 10.06 -12.82
N LEU A 93 -35.63 8.94 -13.36
CA LEU A 93 -35.30 8.79 -14.79
C LEU A 93 -36.54 8.63 -15.68
N ALA A 94 -37.59 7.98 -15.19
CA ALA A 94 -38.81 7.76 -15.97
C ALA A 94 -39.71 9.01 -16.09
N GLY A 95 -39.33 10.17 -15.54
CA GLY A 95 -40.13 11.41 -15.60
C GLY A 95 -41.53 11.32 -15.00
N ARG A 96 -41.87 10.21 -14.33
CA ARG A 96 -43.24 9.88 -13.86
C ARG A 96 -43.64 10.57 -12.56
N SER A 97 -42.88 11.55 -12.09
CA SER A 97 -43.14 12.21 -10.81
C SER A 97 -43.92 13.51 -11.03
N SER A 98 -45.23 13.47 -10.79
CA SER A 98 -46.17 14.58 -10.98
C SER A 98 -46.01 15.73 -9.96
N LYS A 99 -45.23 15.54 -8.89
CA LYS A 99 -45.01 16.57 -7.85
C LYS A 99 -43.53 16.99 -7.80
N PRO A 100 -43.22 18.29 -7.77
CA PRO A 100 -41.86 18.76 -7.52
C PRO A 100 -41.48 18.34 -6.08
N VAL A 101 -40.39 17.58 -5.96
CA VAL A 101 -39.84 17.13 -4.68
C VAL A 101 -38.47 17.75 -4.49
N ALA A 102 -38.14 18.14 -3.25
CA ALA A 102 -36.90 18.84 -2.92
C ALA A 102 -35.64 17.97 -3.13
N HIS A 103 -35.73 16.65 -2.94
CA HIS A 103 -34.62 15.72 -3.16
C HIS A 103 -35.07 14.51 -3.99
N TRP A 104 -34.21 14.00 -4.88
CA TRP A 104 -34.57 12.90 -5.79
C TRP A 104 -34.96 11.60 -5.07
N LEU A 105 -34.38 11.34 -3.89
CA LEU A 105 -34.74 10.21 -3.01
C LEU A 105 -36.17 10.28 -2.46
N ASP A 106 -36.80 11.46 -2.40
CA ASP A 106 -38.19 11.59 -1.93
C ASP A 106 -39.21 10.95 -2.88
N ARG A 107 -38.79 10.66 -4.13
CA ARG A 107 -39.61 9.93 -5.11
C ARG A 107 -39.88 8.48 -4.70
N ALA A 108 -39.16 7.97 -3.70
CA ALA A 108 -39.35 6.63 -3.12
C ALA A 108 -40.47 6.55 -2.06
N ALA A 109 -41.00 7.69 -1.59
CA ALA A 109 -42.00 7.76 -0.51
C ALA A 109 -43.23 6.83 -0.66
N PRO A 110 -43.74 6.54 -1.88
CA PRO A 110 -44.86 5.61 -2.04
C PRO A 110 -44.57 4.14 -1.68
N GLU A 111 -43.31 3.71 -1.66
CA GLU A 111 -42.92 2.30 -1.44
C GLU A 111 -42.04 2.10 -0.20
N HIS A 112 -41.54 3.18 0.41
CA HIS A 112 -40.58 3.13 1.52
C HIS A 112 -40.97 4.08 2.64
N SER A 113 -40.65 3.69 3.89
CA SER A 113 -40.95 4.51 5.06
C SER A 113 -40.14 5.82 5.05
N PRO A 114 -40.67 6.91 5.64
CA PRO A 114 -39.96 8.19 5.69
C PRO A 114 -38.63 8.10 6.47
N GLU A 115 -38.55 7.26 7.50
CA GLU A 115 -37.32 7.03 8.27
C GLU A 115 -36.25 6.38 7.40
N MET A 116 -36.64 5.40 6.55
CA MET A 116 -35.72 4.75 5.63
C MET A 116 -35.20 5.72 4.56
N ILE A 117 -36.06 6.58 4.03
CA ILE A 117 -35.66 7.60 3.04
C ILE A 117 -34.69 8.61 3.67
N GLN A 118 -34.95 9.05 4.91
CA GLN A 118 -34.05 9.94 5.63
C GLN A 118 -32.71 9.27 5.94
N ALA A 119 -32.72 7.99 6.33
CA ALA A 119 -31.49 7.21 6.54
C ALA A 119 -30.68 7.08 5.25
N VAL A 120 -31.32 6.78 4.11
CA VAL A 120 -30.65 6.69 2.81
C VAL A 120 -30.10 8.05 2.36
N LYS A 121 -30.82 9.16 2.60
CA LYS A 121 -30.30 10.51 2.34
C LYS A 121 -29.04 10.81 3.14
N SER A 122 -29.06 10.55 4.44
CA SER A 122 -27.88 10.73 5.31
C SER A 122 -26.72 9.84 4.87
N PHE A 123 -27.00 8.59 4.51
CA PHE A 123 -26.01 7.66 3.98
C PHE A 123 -25.37 8.17 2.68
N VAL A 124 -26.17 8.61 1.70
CA VAL A 124 -25.68 9.16 0.44
C VAL A 124 -24.83 10.42 0.67
N ASN A 125 -25.26 11.31 1.56
CA ASN A 125 -24.48 12.51 1.92
C ASN A 125 -23.12 12.15 2.54
N VAL A 126 -23.08 11.15 3.43
CA VAL A 126 -21.82 10.66 4.00
C VAL A 126 -20.97 9.97 2.93
N ALA A 127 -21.56 9.18 2.04
CA ALA A 127 -20.84 8.51 0.95
C ALA A 127 -20.16 9.52 0.01
N VAL A 128 -20.82 10.64 -0.32
CA VAL A 128 -20.23 11.73 -1.11
C VAL A 128 -19.02 12.34 -0.41
N ILE A 129 -19.09 12.55 0.92
CA ILE A 129 -17.95 13.03 1.73
C ILE A 129 -16.78 12.03 1.72
N PHE A 130 -17.06 10.74 1.55
CA PHE A 130 -16.04 9.70 1.46
C PHE A 130 -15.41 9.57 0.07
N GLY A 131 -15.97 10.23 -0.96
CA GLY A 131 -15.41 10.22 -2.32
C GLY A 131 -13.93 10.62 -2.37
N PRO A 132 -13.52 11.77 -1.79
CA PRO A 132 -12.12 12.17 -1.70
C PRO A 132 -11.20 11.19 -0.95
N LEU A 133 -11.75 10.38 -0.04
CA LEU A 133 -10.97 9.42 0.74
C LEU A 133 -10.39 8.30 -0.14
N VAL A 134 -11.00 8.01 -1.28
CA VAL A 134 -10.47 7.05 -2.27
C VAL A 134 -9.09 7.50 -2.77
N PHE A 135 -8.92 8.79 -3.07
CA PHE A 135 -7.63 9.33 -3.50
C PHE A 135 -6.58 9.27 -2.38
N PHE A 136 -7.00 9.52 -1.14
CA PHE A 136 -6.11 9.36 0.01
C PHE A 136 -5.59 7.92 0.10
N TRP A 137 -6.47 6.91 0.04
CA TRP A 137 -6.05 5.50 0.09
C TRP A 137 -5.22 5.09 -1.12
N ALA A 138 -5.57 5.54 -2.32
CA ALA A 138 -4.79 5.29 -3.53
C ALA A 138 -3.35 5.85 -3.46
N LEU A 139 -3.16 6.96 -2.73
CA LEU A 139 -1.86 7.54 -2.45
C LEU A 139 -1.15 6.81 -1.29
N PHE A 140 -1.86 6.51 -0.21
CA PHE A 140 -1.31 5.82 0.95
C PHE A 140 -0.79 4.41 0.62
N ASP A 141 -1.52 3.64 -0.19
CA ASP A 141 -1.16 2.27 -0.57
C ASP A 141 0.12 2.22 -1.45
N GLN A 142 0.52 3.33 -2.05
CA GLN A 142 1.79 3.41 -2.79
C GLN A 142 3.03 3.29 -1.89
N GLN A 143 2.87 3.48 -0.58
CA GLN A 143 3.94 3.28 0.39
C GLN A 143 4.46 1.82 0.37
N GLY A 144 3.55 0.85 0.17
CA GLY A 144 3.88 -0.57 0.08
C GLY A 144 4.47 -1.02 -1.26
N SER A 145 4.42 -0.17 -2.29
CA SER A 145 4.78 -0.53 -3.67
C SER A 145 5.73 0.50 -4.31
N THR A 146 5.21 1.60 -4.86
CA THR A 146 6.01 2.63 -5.55
C THR A 146 7.16 3.15 -4.69
N TRP A 147 6.92 3.38 -3.40
CA TRP A 147 7.96 3.90 -2.51
C TRP A 147 9.03 2.86 -2.20
N VAL A 148 8.68 1.57 -2.14
CA VAL A 148 9.65 0.48 -2.02
C VAL A 148 10.52 0.40 -3.27
N LEU A 149 9.96 0.62 -4.46
CA LEU A 149 10.73 0.66 -5.72
C LEU A 149 11.66 1.88 -5.79
N GLN A 150 11.20 3.04 -5.32
CA GLN A 150 12.06 4.22 -5.17
C GLN A 150 13.19 3.95 -4.17
N ALA A 151 12.89 3.33 -3.03
CA ALA A 151 13.88 2.98 -2.01
C ALA A 151 14.93 1.96 -2.50
N ARG A 152 14.58 1.06 -3.44
CA ARG A 152 15.54 0.16 -4.09
C ARG A 152 16.62 0.90 -4.91
N ARG A 153 16.36 2.13 -5.32
CA ARG A 153 17.27 2.99 -6.09
C ARG A 153 18.03 3.99 -5.21
N LEU A 154 17.83 3.93 -3.90
CA LEU A 154 18.51 4.77 -2.92
C LEU A 154 19.58 3.95 -2.18
N ASP A 155 20.54 4.65 -1.59
CA ASP A 155 21.46 4.00 -0.66
C ASP A 155 20.74 3.72 0.67
N GLY A 156 20.60 2.43 1.00
CA GLY A 156 19.98 1.96 2.24
C GLY A 156 20.96 1.85 3.42
N ARG A 157 22.21 2.28 3.28
CA ARG A 157 23.23 2.21 4.34
C ARG A 157 23.04 3.34 5.35
N ILE A 158 22.65 2.98 6.58
CA ILE A 158 22.59 3.88 7.73
C ILE A 158 23.70 3.47 8.70
N GLY A 159 24.88 4.07 8.54
CA GLY A 159 26.07 3.72 9.34
C GLY A 159 26.45 2.24 9.16
N TRP A 160 26.39 1.46 10.23
CA TRP A 160 26.70 0.02 10.22
C TRP A 160 25.52 -0.89 9.83
N ILE A 161 24.30 -0.36 9.67
CA ILE A 161 23.11 -1.14 9.33
C ILE A 161 22.72 -0.86 7.88
N THR A 162 22.52 -1.92 7.09
CA THR A 162 21.89 -1.81 5.78
C THR A 162 20.39 -2.09 5.92
N VAL A 163 19.58 -1.05 5.73
CA VAL A 163 18.12 -1.13 5.76
C VAL A 163 17.64 -1.65 4.41
N LEU A 164 16.84 -2.73 4.43
CA LEU A 164 16.25 -3.25 3.20
C LEU A 164 15.13 -2.31 2.73
N PRO A 165 14.93 -2.12 1.41
CA PRO A 165 13.93 -1.19 0.89
C PRO A 165 12.50 -1.41 1.43
N GLU A 166 12.10 -2.67 1.65
CA GLU A 166 10.78 -3.03 2.20
C GLU A 166 10.61 -2.61 3.67
N GLN A 167 11.72 -2.48 4.42
CA GLN A 167 11.73 -2.07 5.83
C GLN A 167 11.43 -0.58 6.02
N ILE A 168 11.38 0.24 4.97
CA ILE A 168 10.95 1.64 5.08
C ILE A 168 9.51 1.76 5.61
N ASN A 169 8.69 0.73 5.38
CA ASN A 169 7.32 0.67 5.87
C ASN A 169 7.21 0.52 7.39
N ILE A 170 8.30 0.21 8.12
CA ILE A 170 8.34 0.21 9.59
C ILE A 170 7.96 1.58 10.16
N LEU A 171 8.29 2.66 9.43
CA LEU A 171 7.99 4.02 9.86
C LEU A 171 6.49 4.25 10.05
N ASN A 172 5.62 3.54 9.32
CA ASN A 172 4.17 3.72 9.42
C ASN A 172 3.62 3.35 10.82
N PRO A 173 3.68 2.08 11.27
CA PRO A 173 3.20 1.72 12.60
C PRO A 173 3.95 2.46 13.72
N LEU A 174 5.24 2.76 13.53
CA LEU A 174 6.03 3.53 14.50
C LEU A 174 5.50 4.96 14.67
N ILE A 175 5.30 5.69 13.55
CA ILE A 175 4.75 7.05 13.57
C ILE A 175 3.35 7.00 14.17
N VAL A 176 2.52 6.00 13.86
CA VAL A 176 1.17 5.87 14.41
C VAL A 176 1.20 5.68 15.94
N ILE A 177 2.04 4.78 16.46
CA ILE A 177 2.18 4.54 17.91
C ILE A 177 2.61 5.80 18.65
N ILE A 178 3.47 6.62 18.05
CA ILE A 178 3.97 7.87 18.65
C ILE A 178 2.95 9.00 18.50
N MET A 179 2.42 9.19 17.29
CA MET A 179 1.58 10.33 16.94
C MET A 179 0.19 10.23 17.57
N VAL A 180 -0.42 9.05 17.67
CA VAL A 180 -1.77 8.94 18.25
C VAL A 180 -1.82 9.49 19.69
N PRO A 181 -0.94 9.06 20.62
CA PRO A 181 -0.85 9.66 21.96
C PRO A 181 -0.49 11.15 21.92
N VAL A 182 0.45 11.57 21.07
CA VAL A 182 0.84 12.98 20.96
C VAL A 182 -0.35 13.86 20.53
N PHE A 183 -1.12 13.39 19.56
CA PHE A 183 -2.29 14.11 19.06
C PHE A 183 -3.42 14.16 20.09
N GLU A 184 -3.74 13.05 20.74
CA GLU A 184 -4.83 13.00 21.73
C GLU A 184 -4.49 13.69 23.05
N ALA A 185 -3.25 13.57 23.54
CA ALA A 185 -2.84 14.11 24.83
C ALA A 185 -2.38 15.58 24.78
N PHE A 186 -1.80 16.04 23.66
CA PHE A 186 -1.21 17.37 23.57
C PHE A 186 -1.83 18.23 22.46
N ILE A 187 -1.82 17.76 21.21
CA ILE A 187 -2.19 18.60 20.06
C ILE A 187 -3.67 18.93 20.06
N TYR A 188 -4.57 17.95 20.17
CA TYR A 188 -6.02 18.22 20.15
C TYR A 188 -6.48 19.01 21.38
N PRO A 189 -6.03 18.73 22.62
CA PRO A 189 -6.36 19.58 23.76
C PRO A 189 -5.91 21.03 23.58
N MET A 190 -4.72 21.27 23.04
CA MET A 190 -4.21 22.61 22.76
C MET A 190 -4.97 23.29 21.62
N ALA A 191 -5.20 22.60 20.51
CA ALA A 191 -5.94 23.12 19.36
C ALA A 191 -7.38 23.49 19.75
N ARG A 192 -8.04 22.67 20.60
CA ARG A 192 -9.39 22.94 21.12
C ARG A 192 -9.48 24.20 21.97
N LYS A 193 -8.37 24.74 22.50
CA LYS A 193 -8.35 26.03 23.20
C LYS A 193 -8.46 27.22 22.24
N ILE A 194 -8.05 27.05 20.97
CA ILE A 194 -7.98 28.12 19.98
C ILE A 194 -9.13 28.02 18.98
N PHE A 195 -9.46 26.80 18.52
CA PHE A 195 -10.52 26.57 17.53
C PHE A 195 -11.20 25.22 17.73
N HIS A 196 -12.48 25.14 17.35
CA HIS A 196 -13.22 23.88 17.39
C HIS A 196 -12.72 22.92 16.29
N VAL A 197 -12.09 21.82 16.72
CA VAL A 197 -11.51 20.81 15.83
C VAL A 197 -12.61 19.83 15.39
N THR A 198 -13.21 20.06 14.22
CA THR A 198 -14.21 19.15 13.65
C THR A 198 -13.55 17.95 12.95
N PRO A 199 -14.22 16.78 12.87
CA PRO A 199 -13.71 15.63 12.13
C PRO A 199 -13.38 15.94 10.66
N LEU A 200 -14.22 16.75 9.99
CA LEU A 200 -13.98 17.16 8.60
C LEU A 200 -12.71 17.99 8.44
N ARG A 201 -12.39 18.88 9.39
CA ARG A 201 -11.13 19.65 9.37
C ARG A 201 -9.91 18.75 9.54
N LYS A 202 -10.01 17.71 10.38
CA LYS A 202 -8.94 16.70 10.51
C LYS A 202 -8.72 15.94 9.19
N MET A 203 -9.80 15.54 8.52
CA MET A 203 -9.71 14.87 7.20
C MET A 203 -9.07 15.78 6.14
N ALA A 204 -9.48 17.05 6.07
CA ALA A 204 -8.91 18.01 5.12
C ALA A 204 -7.41 18.27 5.37
N LEU A 205 -7.01 18.44 6.64
CA LEU A 205 -5.60 18.60 6.99
C LEU A 205 -4.77 17.36 6.64
N GLY A 206 -5.31 16.16 6.88
CA GLY A 206 -4.69 14.91 6.44
C GLY A 206 -4.44 14.89 4.93
N GLY A 207 -5.42 15.29 4.13
CA GLY A 207 -5.27 15.39 2.67
C GLY A 207 -4.17 16.37 2.23
N LEU A 208 -4.06 17.53 2.88
CA LEU A 208 -2.99 18.51 2.60
C LEU A 208 -1.60 17.95 2.96
N LEU A 209 -1.49 17.23 4.07
CA LEU A 209 -0.24 16.57 4.46
C LEU A 209 0.13 15.46 3.47
N THR A 210 -0.83 14.66 3.00
CA THR A 210 -0.60 13.67 1.95
C THR A 210 -0.13 14.31 0.65
N ALA A 211 -0.75 15.40 0.22
CA ALA A 211 -0.32 16.13 -0.98
C ALA A 211 1.13 16.62 -0.83
N THR A 212 1.48 17.17 0.33
CA THR A 212 2.86 17.61 0.64
C THR A 212 3.84 16.44 0.62
N ALA A 213 3.47 15.29 1.19
CA ALA A 213 4.29 14.08 1.17
C ALA A 213 4.59 13.60 -0.27
N PHE A 214 3.60 13.65 -1.16
CA PHE A 214 3.78 13.29 -2.57
C PHE A 214 4.63 14.29 -3.35
N ILE A 215 4.54 15.57 -3.05
CA ILE A 215 5.45 16.58 -3.61
C ILE A 215 6.89 16.26 -3.19
N MET A 216 7.13 15.97 -1.91
CA MET A 216 8.46 15.58 -1.43
C MET A 216 8.98 14.30 -2.10
N ALA A 217 8.13 13.27 -2.24
CA ALA A 217 8.49 12.03 -2.92
C ALA A 217 8.83 12.25 -4.40
N GLY A 218 8.10 13.16 -5.07
CA GLY A 218 8.37 13.55 -6.46
C GLY A 218 9.68 14.31 -6.62
N LEU A 219 9.96 15.27 -5.74
CA LEU A 219 11.24 16.00 -5.72
C LEU A 219 12.41 15.06 -5.47
N LEU A 220 12.26 14.11 -4.54
CA LEU A 220 13.25 13.06 -4.31
C LEU A 220 13.48 12.21 -5.57
N GLN A 221 12.41 11.86 -6.30
CA GLN A 221 12.55 11.09 -7.54
C GLN A 221 13.34 11.84 -8.62
N LEU A 222 13.21 13.16 -8.71
CA LEU A 222 13.99 13.97 -9.65
C LEU A 222 15.49 13.89 -9.34
N GLU A 223 15.85 13.90 -8.06
CA GLU A 223 17.25 13.77 -7.65
C GLU A 223 17.78 12.35 -7.91
N VAL A 224 16.98 11.32 -7.59
CA VAL A 224 17.31 9.93 -7.91
C VAL A 224 17.54 9.76 -9.41
N ASN A 225 16.70 10.35 -10.26
CA ASN A 225 16.83 10.24 -11.71
C ASN A 225 18.14 10.84 -12.26
N LYS A 226 18.75 11.82 -11.59
CA LYS A 226 20.08 12.33 -11.97
C LYS A 226 21.19 11.32 -11.71
N SER A 227 21.02 10.48 -10.70
CA SER A 227 21.96 9.40 -10.37
C SER A 227 21.72 8.14 -11.20
N LEU A 228 20.53 8.00 -11.80
CA LEU A 228 20.21 6.89 -12.69
C LEU A 228 20.86 7.09 -14.05
N GLU A 229 21.35 6.00 -14.62
CA GLU A 229 21.91 6.00 -15.97
C GLU A 229 20.83 6.31 -17.02
N SER A 230 21.17 7.12 -18.02
CA SER A 230 20.29 7.37 -19.16
C SER A 230 20.05 6.07 -19.94
N PRO A 231 18.82 5.79 -20.40
CA PRO A 231 18.56 4.63 -21.25
C PRO A 231 19.42 4.68 -22.52
N PRO A 232 19.82 3.52 -23.09
CA PRO A 232 20.62 3.50 -24.31
C PRO A 232 19.81 4.07 -25.47
N VAL A 233 20.51 4.63 -26.45
CA VAL A 233 19.90 5.12 -27.70
C VAL A 233 19.18 3.95 -28.40
N SER A 234 18.07 4.24 -29.07
CA SER A 234 17.30 3.22 -29.79
C SER A 234 18.19 2.43 -30.75
N GLY A 235 18.16 1.11 -30.65
CA GLY A 235 19.04 0.22 -31.42
C GLY A 235 20.39 -0.09 -30.77
N ARG A 236 20.64 0.35 -29.53
CA ARG A 236 21.84 -0.01 -28.73
C ARG A 236 21.49 -0.62 -27.39
N VAL A 237 22.43 -1.36 -26.82
CA VAL A 237 22.35 -2.00 -25.50
C VAL A 237 23.62 -1.72 -24.70
N TYR A 238 23.49 -1.68 -23.37
CA TYR A 238 24.64 -1.56 -22.48
C TYR A 238 25.23 -2.93 -22.15
N LEU A 239 26.53 -3.05 -22.34
CA LEU A 239 27.34 -4.18 -21.89
C LEU A 239 28.10 -3.73 -20.65
N GLN A 240 27.86 -4.37 -19.50
CA GLN A 240 28.57 -4.10 -18.27
C GLN A 240 29.24 -5.36 -17.73
N ARG A 241 30.56 -5.34 -17.63
CA ARG A 241 31.34 -6.43 -17.05
C ARG A 241 31.36 -6.27 -15.53
N ILE A 242 30.84 -7.26 -14.80
CA ILE A 242 30.83 -7.30 -13.32
C ILE A 242 31.69 -8.47 -12.85
N GLY A 243 32.72 -8.21 -12.05
CA GLY A 243 33.62 -9.23 -11.49
C GLY A 243 34.78 -9.64 -12.41
N ASN A 244 35.44 -10.76 -12.07
CA ASN A 244 36.60 -11.25 -12.82
C ASN A 244 36.18 -12.14 -14.01
N ALA A 245 35.92 -11.52 -15.17
CA ALA A 245 35.62 -12.22 -16.42
C ALA A 245 36.87 -12.46 -17.29
N SER A 246 38.01 -12.81 -16.69
CA SER A 246 39.28 -13.06 -17.40
C SER A 246 39.24 -14.18 -18.43
N ASN A 247 38.21 -15.04 -18.38
CA ASN A 247 38.05 -16.17 -19.28
C ASN A 247 37.19 -15.84 -20.50
N VAL A 248 36.67 -14.61 -20.64
CA VAL A 248 35.87 -14.23 -21.81
C VAL A 248 36.78 -13.53 -22.81
N HIS A 249 37.07 -14.20 -23.93
CA HIS A 249 38.08 -13.77 -24.90
C HIS A 249 37.49 -13.08 -26.14
N SER A 250 36.25 -13.39 -26.51
CA SER A 250 35.60 -12.74 -27.64
C SER A 250 34.10 -12.53 -27.43
N PHE A 251 33.63 -11.36 -27.89
CA PHE A 251 32.21 -11.02 -27.96
C PHE A 251 31.90 -10.57 -29.40
N GLN A 252 31.15 -11.39 -30.13
CA GLN A 252 30.89 -11.19 -31.56
C GLN A 252 29.39 -11.12 -31.85
N GLN A 253 28.96 -10.17 -32.68
CA GLN A 253 27.57 -10.06 -33.12
C GLN A 253 27.27 -11.08 -34.22
N LEU A 254 26.24 -11.91 -34.03
CA LEU A 254 25.75 -12.83 -35.06
C LEU A 254 25.16 -12.04 -36.23
N GLY A 255 25.71 -12.25 -37.43
CA GLY A 255 25.26 -11.61 -38.67
C GLY A 255 26.08 -10.41 -39.13
N ASN A 256 27.03 -9.92 -38.31
CA ASN A 256 27.99 -8.89 -38.72
C ASN A 256 29.41 -9.22 -38.20
N PRO A 257 30.21 -9.99 -38.95
CA PRO A 257 31.48 -10.54 -38.46
C PRO A 257 32.58 -9.49 -38.21
N GLY A 258 32.37 -8.23 -38.60
CA GLY A 258 33.35 -7.14 -38.44
C GLY A 258 33.42 -6.52 -37.04
N THR A 259 32.44 -6.76 -36.17
CA THR A 259 32.40 -6.17 -34.82
C THR A 259 32.83 -7.19 -33.77
N VAL A 260 34.14 -7.44 -33.69
CA VAL A 260 34.73 -8.23 -32.60
C VAL A 260 35.15 -7.26 -31.50
N ILE A 261 34.41 -7.26 -30.40
CA ILE A 261 34.89 -6.63 -29.16
C ILE A 261 35.81 -7.67 -28.54
N GLY A 262 37.10 -7.34 -28.41
CA GLY A 262 38.11 -8.21 -27.80
C GLY A 262 37.87 -8.42 -26.30
N ASP A 263 38.92 -8.39 -25.48
CA ASP A 263 38.76 -8.42 -24.01
C ASP A 263 37.71 -7.39 -23.58
N LEU A 264 36.60 -7.84 -22.96
CA LEU A 264 35.54 -6.94 -22.55
C LEU A 264 36.15 -5.84 -21.68
N PRO A 265 36.05 -4.56 -22.09
CA PRO A 265 36.62 -3.46 -21.32
C PRO A 265 36.10 -3.51 -19.89
N SER A 266 36.97 -3.24 -18.91
CA SER A 266 36.53 -3.09 -17.53
C SER A 266 35.66 -1.83 -17.41
N GLY A 267 34.34 -2.00 -17.40
CA GLY A 267 33.40 -0.89 -17.32
C GLY A 267 32.16 -1.08 -18.19
N ARG A 268 31.53 0.04 -18.57
CA ARG A 268 30.34 0.11 -19.41
C ARG A 268 30.74 0.39 -20.86
N THR A 269 30.26 -0.44 -21.78
CA THR A 269 30.42 -0.26 -23.23
C THR A 269 29.04 -0.27 -23.90
N GLU A 270 28.79 0.68 -24.80
CA GLU A 270 27.59 0.65 -25.65
C GLU A 270 27.87 -0.22 -26.88
N VAL A 271 26.96 -1.15 -27.15
CA VAL A 271 27.02 -2.04 -28.32
C VAL A 271 25.69 -2.02 -29.05
N ASP A 272 25.67 -2.37 -30.33
CA ASP A 272 24.42 -2.37 -31.10
C ASP A 272 23.46 -3.47 -30.59
N ALA A 273 22.17 -3.28 -30.71
CA ALA A 273 21.20 -4.30 -30.33
C ALA A 273 21.32 -5.49 -31.29
N GLY A 274 21.44 -6.70 -30.75
CA GLY A 274 21.61 -7.90 -31.56
C GLY A 274 21.83 -9.15 -30.73
N VAL A 275 21.97 -10.27 -31.42
CA VAL A 275 22.37 -11.54 -30.80
C VAL A 275 23.88 -11.61 -30.82
N TYR A 276 24.48 -11.93 -29.67
CA TYR A 276 25.92 -12.00 -29.52
C TYR A 276 26.34 -13.42 -29.11
N SER A 277 27.41 -13.91 -29.72
CA SER A 277 28.13 -15.11 -29.28
C SER A 277 29.27 -14.71 -28.36
N ILE A 278 29.41 -15.43 -27.25
CA ILE A 278 30.45 -15.22 -26.26
C ILE A 278 31.35 -16.45 -26.28
N GLU A 279 32.63 -16.28 -26.58
CA GLU A 279 33.61 -17.35 -26.39
C GLU A 279 34.26 -17.16 -25.02
N ALA A 280 33.86 -18.02 -24.09
CA ALA A 280 34.56 -18.19 -22.83
C ALA A 280 35.57 -19.32 -22.99
N GLY A 281 36.85 -19.05 -22.70
CA GLY A 281 37.88 -20.06 -22.54
C GLY A 281 37.43 -21.09 -21.50
N GLY A 282 37.42 -22.36 -21.91
CA GLY A 282 37.07 -23.47 -21.05
C GLY A 282 37.96 -23.51 -19.81
N VAL A 283 37.36 -23.87 -18.68
CA VAL A 283 38.10 -24.35 -17.51
C VAL A 283 38.86 -25.61 -17.88
#